data_AF-A0A0G1W2P3-F1
#
_entry.id   AF-A0A0G1W2P3-F1
#
_cell.length_a   1.000
_cell.length_b   1.000
_cell.length_c   1.000
_cell.angle_alpha   90.00
_cell.angle_beta   90.00
_cell.angle_gamma   90.00
#
_symmetry.space_group_name_H-M   'P 1'
#
loop_
_entity.id
_entity.type
_entity.pdbx_description
1 polymer ?
#
loop_
_entity_poly.entity_id
_entity_poly.type
_entity_poly.pdbx_seq_one_letter_code
_entity_poly.pdbx_strand_id
1 'polypeptide(L)'
;MDYEFQRHRSDKIPREKVLEELEKVARNFNYREFSSDEFNDVSKISPGTVKNTFGSWHKALTALKDKLREKDLDLSPRKSRSNLLNPTEEQLLEEMDRVWKKLGHRPSSTEWKNSNPAFSYGTYRYKFNGWSNACLKFIEHKMGGSIVVEPMTEKTAETDTRVIAEGKAQHVKISYSRNIPMSMRIRVLDRDNFRCVFCGRSPATDLGIKLHIDHIVPFSKGGKTTLENLQTLCQECNLGKSDKENIGSEICRQRKT
;
A
#
# COMPACT_ATOMS: atom_id res chain seq x y z
N MET A 1 9.31 -11.99 -54.60
CA MET A 1 10.46 -12.21 -53.71
C MET A 1 9.89 -12.72 -52.41
N ASP A 2 9.97 -14.03 -52.21
CA ASP A 2 9.50 -14.66 -50.99
C ASP A 2 10.62 -14.58 -49.96
N TYR A 3 10.38 -13.82 -48.89
CA TYR A 3 11.32 -13.71 -47.78
C TYR A 3 10.97 -14.78 -46.75
N GLU A 4 11.71 -15.89 -46.76
CA GLU A 4 11.65 -16.87 -45.66
C GLU A 4 12.54 -16.44 -44.50
N PHE A 5 11.91 -16.15 -43.35
CA PHE A 5 12.62 -15.84 -42.12
C PHE A 5 12.95 -17.15 -41.37
N GLN A 6 14.10 -17.75 -41.69
CA GLN A 6 14.60 -18.92 -40.96
C GLN A 6 15.39 -18.47 -39.73
N ARG A 7 14.73 -18.40 -38.57
CA ARG A 7 15.39 -18.09 -37.29
C ARG A 7 16.02 -19.36 -36.73
N HIS A 8 17.27 -19.65 -37.11
CA HIS A 8 18.06 -20.68 -36.43
C HIS A 8 18.31 -20.23 -34.98
N ARG A 9 17.61 -20.85 -34.05
CA ARG A 9 17.75 -20.57 -32.62
C ARG A 9 19.09 -21.16 -32.19
N SER A 10 20.07 -20.29 -31.96
CA SER A 10 21.44 -20.64 -31.56
C SER A 10 21.43 -21.63 -30.40
N ASP A 11 22.26 -22.65 -30.57
CA ASP A 11 22.53 -23.82 -29.72
C ASP A 11 21.94 -23.75 -28.31
N LYS A 12 20.94 -24.62 -28.07
CA LYS A 12 20.40 -24.86 -26.74
C LYS A 12 21.56 -25.20 -25.79
N ILE A 13 21.81 -24.33 -24.81
CA ILE A 13 22.86 -24.56 -23.82
C ILE A 13 22.55 -25.89 -23.10
N PRO A 14 23.49 -26.86 -23.11
CA PRO A 14 23.32 -28.14 -22.42
C PRO A 14 23.05 -27.95 -20.92
N ARG A 15 22.29 -28.89 -20.34
CA ARG A 15 21.87 -28.83 -18.93
C ARG A 15 23.06 -28.74 -17.98
N GLU A 16 24.14 -29.42 -18.31
CA GLU A 16 25.39 -29.50 -17.54
C GLU A 16 26.07 -28.13 -17.48
N LYS A 17 26.17 -27.43 -18.61
CA LYS A 17 26.74 -26.08 -18.68
C LYS A 17 25.95 -25.06 -17.86
N VAL A 18 24.61 -25.22 -17.79
CA VAL A 18 23.77 -24.37 -16.94
C VAL A 18 24.04 -24.64 -15.45
N LEU A 19 24.26 -25.90 -15.05
CA LEU A 19 24.61 -26.24 -13.66
C LEU A 19 26.00 -25.73 -13.26
N GLU A 20 26.99 -25.81 -14.15
CA GLU A 20 28.32 -25.25 -13.90
C GLU A 20 28.26 -23.75 -13.67
N GLU A 21 27.44 -23.03 -14.44
CA GLU A 21 27.29 -21.59 -14.26
C GLU A 21 26.57 -21.26 -12.94
N LEU A 22 25.53 -22.01 -12.57
CA LEU A 22 24.88 -21.90 -11.26
C LEU A 22 25.87 -22.14 -10.10
N GLU A 23 26.78 -23.11 -10.24
CA GLU A 23 27.82 -23.40 -9.26
C GLU A 23 28.83 -22.26 -9.15
N LYS A 24 29.26 -21.65 -10.28
CA LYS A 24 30.14 -20.47 -10.26
C LYS A 24 29.49 -19.29 -9.55
N VAL A 25 28.21 -19.02 -9.83
CA VAL A 25 27.48 -17.95 -9.15
C VAL A 25 27.32 -18.26 -7.67
N ALA A 26 27.07 -19.52 -7.30
CA ALA A 26 27.04 -19.93 -5.89
C ALA A 26 28.36 -19.64 -5.17
N ARG A 27 29.51 -19.94 -5.80
CA ARG A 27 30.83 -19.60 -5.24
C ARG A 27 30.99 -18.10 -5.01
N ASN A 28 30.53 -17.26 -5.94
CA ASN A 28 30.57 -15.81 -5.79
C ASN A 28 29.75 -15.32 -4.59
N PHE A 29 28.67 -16.02 -4.24
CA PHE A 29 27.84 -15.74 -3.06
C PHE A 29 28.23 -16.56 -1.82
N ASN A 30 29.44 -17.12 -1.78
CA ASN A 30 29.91 -17.98 -0.66
C ASN A 30 28.93 -19.12 -0.33
N TYR A 31 28.41 -19.78 -1.37
CA TYR A 31 27.45 -20.89 -1.26
C TYR A 31 26.18 -20.51 -0.49
N ARG A 32 25.72 -19.27 -0.62
CA ARG A 32 24.35 -18.86 -0.24
C ARG A 32 23.42 -19.01 -1.43
N GLU A 33 22.21 -19.54 -1.21
CA GLU A 33 21.16 -19.50 -2.23
C GLU A 33 20.90 -18.03 -2.68
N PHE A 34 20.62 -17.86 -3.97
CA PHE A 34 20.45 -16.57 -4.64
C PHE A 34 19.18 -16.55 -5.51
N SER A 35 18.64 -15.36 -5.75
CA SER A 35 17.48 -15.17 -6.62
C SER A 35 17.84 -15.25 -8.11
N SER A 36 16.80 -15.35 -8.95
CA SER A 36 16.96 -15.19 -10.40
C SER A 36 17.55 -13.85 -10.78
N ASP A 37 17.24 -12.79 -10.02
CA ASP A 37 17.73 -11.43 -10.28
C ASP A 37 19.21 -11.32 -9.90
N GLU A 38 19.59 -11.79 -8.70
CA GLU A 38 20.98 -11.87 -8.25
C GLU A 38 21.85 -12.71 -9.21
N PHE A 39 21.27 -13.75 -9.82
CA PHE A 39 21.95 -14.52 -10.87
C PHE A 39 22.09 -13.73 -12.17
N ASN A 40 21.06 -12.98 -12.59
CA ASN A 40 21.09 -12.21 -13.83
C ASN A 40 22.16 -11.11 -13.82
N ASP A 41 22.44 -10.55 -12.64
CA ASP A 41 23.43 -9.48 -12.48
C ASP A 41 24.88 -9.99 -12.62
N VAL A 42 25.11 -11.28 -12.38
CA VAL A 42 26.45 -11.88 -12.33
C VAL A 42 26.71 -12.83 -13.51
N SER A 43 25.68 -13.54 -13.95
CA SER A 43 25.78 -14.62 -14.93
C SER A 43 25.71 -14.12 -16.36
N LYS A 44 26.43 -14.81 -17.27
CA LYS A 44 26.30 -14.62 -18.72
C LYS A 44 25.06 -15.32 -19.30
N ILE A 45 24.44 -16.20 -18.52
CA ILE A 45 23.25 -16.97 -18.92
C ILE A 45 22.01 -16.28 -18.35
N SER A 46 20.98 -16.11 -19.17
CA SER A 46 19.71 -15.55 -18.68
C SER A 46 19.01 -16.50 -17.69
N PRO A 47 18.31 -15.97 -16.67
CA PRO A 47 17.45 -16.78 -15.80
C PRO A 47 16.36 -17.54 -16.56
N GLY A 48 15.92 -17.00 -17.71
CA GLY A 48 14.98 -17.66 -18.60
C GLY A 48 15.53 -18.98 -19.15
N THR A 49 16.82 -19.04 -19.48
CA THR A 49 17.49 -20.27 -19.91
C THR A 49 17.50 -21.30 -18.78
N VAL A 50 17.79 -20.88 -17.55
CA VAL A 50 17.74 -21.76 -16.36
C VAL A 50 16.33 -22.32 -16.16
N LYS A 51 15.31 -21.46 -16.24
CA LYS A 51 13.91 -21.87 -16.11
C LYS A 51 13.47 -22.83 -17.22
N ASN A 52 13.89 -22.61 -18.46
CA ASN A 52 13.57 -23.49 -19.58
C ASN A 52 14.25 -24.87 -19.47
N THR A 53 15.43 -24.94 -18.86
CA THR A 53 16.18 -26.20 -18.68
C THR A 53 15.67 -27.02 -17.49
N PHE A 54 15.33 -26.38 -16.37
CA PHE A 54 14.95 -27.07 -15.11
C PHE A 54 13.45 -26.97 -14.79
N GLY A 55 12.67 -26.23 -15.59
CA GLY A 55 11.25 -25.95 -15.38
C GLY A 55 10.98 -24.82 -14.38
N SER A 56 11.73 -24.75 -13.28
CA SER A 56 11.62 -23.67 -12.29
C SER A 56 12.95 -23.31 -11.64
N TRP A 57 13.05 -22.10 -11.09
CA TRP A 57 14.22 -21.64 -10.36
C TRP A 57 14.52 -22.53 -9.14
N HIS A 58 13.47 -22.91 -8.40
CA HIS A 58 13.60 -23.78 -7.25
C HIS A 58 14.16 -25.15 -7.64
N LYS A 59 13.66 -25.77 -8.71
CA LYS A 59 14.18 -27.04 -9.23
C LYS A 59 15.65 -26.94 -9.67
N ALA A 60 16.06 -25.80 -10.22
CA ALA A 60 17.46 -25.55 -10.57
C ALA A 60 18.37 -25.49 -9.33
N LEU A 61 17.93 -24.81 -8.26
CA LEU A 61 18.67 -24.77 -6.99
C LEU A 61 18.71 -26.13 -6.29
N THR A 62 17.62 -26.92 -6.34
CA THR A 62 17.63 -28.30 -5.83
C THR A 62 18.66 -29.16 -6.58
N ALA A 63 18.67 -29.10 -7.91
CA ALA A 63 19.66 -29.83 -8.71
C ALA A 63 21.11 -29.38 -8.42
N LEU A 64 21.30 -28.09 -8.13
CA LEU A 64 22.60 -27.57 -7.68
C LEU A 64 22.98 -28.14 -6.30
N LYS A 65 22.05 -28.19 -5.34
CA LYS A 65 22.28 -28.78 -4.01
C LYS A 65 22.68 -30.24 -4.08
N ASP A 66 21.99 -31.02 -4.92
CA ASP A 66 22.31 -32.44 -5.11
C ASP A 66 23.75 -32.60 -5.64
N LYS A 67 24.14 -31.76 -6.62
CA LYS A 67 25.51 -31.73 -7.16
C LYS A 67 26.56 -31.29 -6.14
N LEU A 68 26.22 -30.34 -5.26
CA LEU A 68 27.14 -29.85 -4.22
C LEU A 68 27.32 -30.87 -3.09
N ARG A 69 26.29 -31.67 -2.80
CA ARG A 69 26.34 -32.75 -1.81
C ARG A 69 27.38 -33.81 -2.16
N GLU A 70 27.59 -34.10 -3.45
CA GLU A 70 28.65 -35.00 -3.92
C GLU A 70 30.07 -34.47 -3.62
N LYS A 71 30.21 -33.19 -3.26
CA LYS A 71 31.47 -32.51 -2.96
C LYS A 71 31.61 -32.08 -1.49
N ASP A 72 30.77 -32.63 -0.61
CA ASP A 72 30.69 -32.25 0.81
C ASP A 72 30.47 -30.73 1.04
N LEU A 73 29.84 -30.05 0.07
CA LEU A 73 29.50 -28.64 0.12
C LEU A 73 27.98 -28.49 0.26
N ASP A 74 27.55 -27.62 1.17
CA ASP A 74 26.13 -27.29 1.32
C ASP A 74 25.83 -25.88 0.83
N LEU A 75 24.67 -25.72 0.19
CA LEU A 75 24.18 -24.41 -0.23
C LEU A 75 23.30 -23.86 0.89
N SER A 76 23.90 -22.99 1.70
CA SER A 76 23.22 -22.36 2.81
C SER A 76 21.92 -21.69 2.35
N PRO A 77 20.81 -21.90 3.06
CA PRO A 77 19.51 -21.39 2.64
C PRO A 77 19.57 -19.87 2.59
N ARG A 78 18.99 -19.29 1.54
CA ARG A 78 18.73 -17.86 1.53
C ARG A 78 17.77 -17.64 2.69
N LYS A 79 18.03 -16.64 3.54
CA LYS A 79 17.03 -16.22 4.52
C LYS A 79 15.73 -15.96 3.75
N SER A 80 14.81 -16.89 3.86
CA SER A 80 13.61 -16.87 3.07
C SER A 80 12.84 -15.61 3.46
N ARG A 81 12.18 -14.96 2.49
CA ARG A 81 11.12 -13.99 2.80
C ARG A 81 10.06 -14.59 3.74
N SER A 82 10.02 -15.91 3.94
CA SER A 82 9.13 -16.59 4.89
C SER A 82 9.51 -16.48 6.36
N ASN A 83 10.74 -16.13 6.74
CA ASN A 83 10.99 -15.71 8.13
C ASN A 83 10.43 -14.30 8.43
N LEU A 84 9.89 -13.60 7.40
CA LEU A 84 9.08 -12.39 7.53
C LEU A 84 7.56 -12.65 7.44
N LEU A 85 7.08 -13.91 7.42
CA LEU A 85 5.64 -14.17 7.31
C LEU A 85 4.87 -13.94 8.61
N ASN A 86 5.54 -13.84 9.76
CA ASN A 86 4.92 -13.37 11.01
C ASN A 86 5.99 -12.80 11.98
N PRO A 87 6.62 -11.65 11.65
CA PRO A 87 7.49 -10.98 12.61
C PRO A 87 6.72 -10.65 13.89
N THR A 88 7.41 -10.74 15.02
CA THR A 88 6.81 -10.34 16.31
C THR A 88 6.56 -8.84 16.33
N GLU A 89 5.73 -8.38 17.25
CA GLU A 89 5.44 -6.95 17.36
C GLU A 89 6.72 -6.18 17.72
N GLU A 90 7.56 -6.73 18.59
CA GLU A 90 8.84 -6.14 19.01
C GLU A 90 9.77 -5.94 17.81
N GLN A 91 9.93 -6.96 16.96
CA GLN A 91 10.77 -6.89 15.76
C GLN A 91 10.30 -5.81 14.78
N LEU A 92 8.98 -5.66 14.63
CA LEU A 92 8.41 -4.60 13.81
C LEU A 92 8.68 -3.23 14.41
N LEU A 93 8.52 -3.07 15.72
CA LEU A 93 8.71 -1.79 16.41
C LEU A 93 10.18 -1.38 16.47
N GLU A 94 11.12 -2.30 16.63
CA GLU A 94 12.56 -2.04 16.56
C GLU A 94 12.99 -1.56 15.16
N GLU A 95 12.49 -2.21 14.11
CA GLU A 95 12.76 -1.77 12.74
C GLU A 95 12.14 -0.39 12.48
N MET A 96 10.97 -0.12 13.06
CA MET A 96 10.35 1.21 13.02
C MET A 96 11.22 2.26 13.74
N ASP A 97 11.80 1.93 14.89
CA ASP A 97 12.74 2.82 15.60
C ASP A 97 13.94 3.18 14.74
N ARG A 98 14.53 2.19 14.09
CA ARG A 98 15.72 2.36 13.23
C ARG A 98 15.43 3.34 12.10
N VAL A 99 14.31 3.17 11.39
CA VAL A 99 13.94 4.04 10.27
C VAL A 99 13.54 5.43 10.76
N TRP A 100 12.79 5.53 11.86
CA TRP A 100 12.33 6.80 12.41
C TRP A 100 13.50 7.64 12.94
N LYS A 101 14.48 7.04 13.63
CA LYS A 101 15.72 7.71 14.05
C LYS A 101 16.52 8.24 12.87
N LYS A 102 16.57 7.49 11.76
CA LYS A 102 17.27 7.90 10.54
C LYS A 102 16.61 9.11 9.88
N LEU A 103 15.28 9.20 9.88
CA LEU A 103 14.53 10.31 9.27
C LEU A 103 14.36 11.51 10.22
N GLY A 104 14.41 11.29 11.53
CA GLY A 104 14.15 12.33 12.54
C GLY A 104 12.66 12.69 12.69
N HIS A 105 11.78 12.07 11.90
CA HIS A 105 10.33 12.27 11.96
C HIS A 105 9.60 10.98 11.62
N ARG A 106 8.28 10.99 11.84
CA ARG A 106 7.40 9.87 11.49
C ARG A 106 7.53 9.56 9.99
N PRO A 107 7.92 8.33 9.60
CA PRO A 107 8.01 7.96 8.19
C PRO A 107 6.63 7.95 7.51
N SER A 108 6.55 8.57 6.34
CA SER A 108 5.47 8.33 5.38
C SER A 108 5.64 6.97 4.68
N SER A 109 4.59 6.49 4.01
CA SER A 109 4.64 5.20 3.28
C SER A 109 5.71 5.18 2.19
N THR A 110 5.94 6.32 1.53
CA THR A 110 6.95 6.46 0.47
C THR A 110 8.36 6.46 1.06
N GLU A 111 8.59 7.23 2.13
CA GLU A 111 9.88 7.29 2.81
C GLU A 111 10.25 5.94 3.44
N TRP A 112 9.25 5.21 3.96
CA TRP A 112 9.46 3.85 4.47
C TRP A 112 10.04 2.94 3.39
N LYS A 113 9.45 2.93 2.18
CA LYS A 113 9.94 2.12 1.05
C LYS A 113 11.35 2.53 0.63
N ASN A 114 11.62 3.83 0.58
CA ASN A 114 12.92 4.37 0.16
C ASN A 114 14.02 4.16 1.21
N SER A 115 13.66 3.87 2.46
CA SER A 115 14.61 3.64 3.56
C SER A 115 15.23 2.24 3.57
N ASN A 116 14.94 1.42 2.55
CA ASN A 116 15.32 0.01 2.45
C ASN A 116 14.97 -0.77 3.74
N PRO A 117 13.67 -0.91 4.05
CA PRO A 117 13.23 -1.49 5.31
C PRO A 117 13.33 -3.01 5.28
N ALA A 118 13.62 -3.61 6.43
CA ALA A 118 13.61 -5.06 6.61
C ALA A 118 12.20 -5.62 6.39
N PHE A 119 11.17 -4.94 6.92
CA PHE A 119 9.76 -5.34 6.76
C PHE A 119 9.00 -4.40 5.82
N SER A 120 8.11 -4.97 5.02
CA SER A 120 7.29 -4.18 4.09
C SER A 120 6.29 -3.30 4.85
N TYR A 121 5.93 -2.16 4.26
CA TYR A 121 4.84 -1.32 4.78
C TYR A 121 3.53 -2.13 5.00
N GLY A 122 3.25 -3.10 4.10
CA GLY A 122 2.08 -3.97 4.22
C GLY A 122 2.08 -4.79 5.50
N THR A 123 3.25 -5.26 5.95
CA THR A 123 3.39 -6.07 7.16
C THR A 123 2.87 -5.34 8.40
N TYR A 124 3.22 -4.06 8.57
CA TYR A 124 2.71 -3.22 9.65
C TYR A 124 1.20 -2.96 9.52
N ARG A 125 0.73 -2.72 8.30
CA ARG A 125 -0.69 -2.49 8.04
C ARG A 125 -1.53 -3.70 8.43
N TYR A 126 -1.09 -4.92 8.12
CA TYR A 126 -1.80 -6.15 8.47
C TYR A 126 -1.70 -6.45 9.98
N LYS A 127 -0.52 -6.30 10.59
CA LYS A 127 -0.31 -6.63 12.00
C LYS A 127 -1.05 -5.69 12.96
N PHE A 128 -1.00 -4.38 12.70
CA PHE A 128 -1.57 -3.36 13.59
C PHE A 128 -2.91 -2.79 13.10
N ASN A 129 -3.53 -3.40 12.09
CA ASN A 129 -4.76 -2.93 11.46
C ASN A 129 -4.68 -1.47 10.93
N GLY A 130 -3.50 -1.06 10.47
CA GLY A 130 -3.27 0.28 9.92
C GLY A 130 -1.91 0.87 10.27
N TRP A 131 -1.41 1.75 9.39
CA TRP A 131 -0.13 2.42 9.61
C TRP A 131 -0.16 3.40 10.77
N SER A 132 -1.27 4.13 10.95
CA SER A 132 -1.43 5.03 12.10
C SER A 132 -1.44 4.28 13.42
N ASN A 133 -2.10 3.13 13.47
CA ASN A 133 -2.11 2.27 14.65
C ASN A 133 -0.72 1.70 14.94
N ALA A 134 0.04 1.31 13.91
CA ALA A 134 1.43 0.88 14.07
C ALA A 134 2.30 1.98 14.70
N CYS A 135 2.16 3.23 14.24
CA CYS A 135 2.88 4.35 14.83
C CYS A 135 2.43 4.68 16.26
N LEU A 136 1.14 4.52 16.58
CA LEU A 136 0.65 4.68 17.96
C LEU A 136 1.23 3.61 18.88
N LYS A 137 1.19 2.34 18.45
CA LYS A 137 1.82 1.21 19.16
C LYS A 137 3.32 1.41 19.36
N PHE A 138 4.00 1.99 18.38
CA PHE A 138 5.40 2.38 18.51
C PHE A 138 5.62 3.45 19.59
N ILE A 139 4.77 4.48 19.63
CA ILE A 139 4.84 5.52 20.67
C ILE A 139 4.55 4.93 22.05
N GLU A 140 3.53 4.07 22.18
CA GLU A 140 3.24 3.30 23.42
C GLU A 140 4.47 2.53 23.89
N HIS A 141 5.09 1.78 22.99
CA HIS A 141 6.27 0.98 23.26
C HIS A 141 7.49 1.83 23.68
N LYS A 142 7.66 3.02 23.11
CA LYS A 142 8.76 3.94 23.45
C LYS A 142 8.53 4.72 24.74
N MET A 143 7.29 5.12 25.02
CA MET A 143 6.94 5.96 26.17
C MET A 143 6.54 5.14 27.39
N GLY A 144 6.43 3.80 27.28
CA GLY A 144 6.16 2.91 28.40
C GLY A 144 4.76 3.01 29.00
N GLY A 145 3.81 3.64 28.29
CA GLY A 145 2.45 3.88 28.76
C GLY A 145 1.40 3.33 27.80
N SER A 146 0.34 2.69 28.33
CA SER A 146 -0.82 2.27 27.54
C SER A 146 -1.60 3.48 27.04
N ILE A 147 -1.56 3.75 25.74
CA ILE A 147 -2.53 4.64 25.10
C ILE A 147 -3.80 3.83 24.92
N VAL A 148 -4.76 4.03 25.82
CA VAL A 148 -6.10 3.45 25.68
C VAL A 148 -6.81 4.24 24.58
N VAL A 149 -6.87 3.71 23.37
CA VAL A 149 -7.76 4.22 22.33
C VAL A 149 -9.08 3.46 22.48
N GLU A 150 -9.99 3.95 23.32
CA GLU A 150 -11.33 3.37 23.41
C GLU A 150 -12.04 3.49 22.05
N PRO A 151 -12.67 2.42 21.54
CA PRO A 151 -13.44 2.49 20.32
C PRO A 151 -14.62 3.45 20.55
N MET A 152 -14.72 4.48 19.72
CA MET A 152 -15.84 5.42 19.68
C MET A 152 -17.17 4.68 19.66
N THR A 153 -17.83 4.58 20.80
CA THR A 153 -19.28 4.41 20.85
C THR A 153 -19.92 5.78 20.74
N GLU A 154 -20.99 5.81 19.96
CA GLU A 154 -21.66 7.01 19.49
C GLU A 154 -22.14 7.93 20.61
N LYS A 155 -22.25 9.22 20.26
CA LYS A 155 -22.96 10.30 20.97
C LYS A 155 -22.14 10.99 22.07
N THR A 156 -21.52 12.10 21.72
CA THR A 156 -22.01 13.45 22.07
C THR A 156 -21.16 14.50 21.38
N ALA A 157 -21.82 15.58 20.96
CA ALA A 157 -21.19 16.77 20.45
C ALA A 157 -20.34 17.39 21.57
N GLU A 158 -19.15 17.88 21.20
CA GLU A 158 -18.10 18.38 22.10
C GLU A 158 -17.39 17.26 22.88
N THR A 159 -16.16 16.94 22.48
CA THR A 159 -15.27 16.17 23.34
C THR A 159 -13.85 16.65 23.14
N ASP A 160 -13.53 17.65 23.96
CA ASP A 160 -12.21 17.91 24.51
C ASP A 160 -11.56 16.55 24.89
N THR A 161 -10.64 16.05 24.07
CA THR A 161 -9.94 14.81 24.38
C THR A 161 -8.86 15.16 25.40
N ARG A 162 -9.14 14.94 26.68
CA ARG A 162 -8.15 15.14 27.74
C ARG A 162 -7.03 14.10 27.59
N VAL A 163 -5.91 14.53 27.05
CA VAL A 163 -4.64 13.80 27.16
C VAL A 163 -3.97 14.26 28.45
N ILE A 164 -4.00 13.43 29.49
CA ILE A 164 -3.20 13.66 30.69
C ILE A 164 -1.83 13.01 30.44
N ALA A 165 -0.92 13.79 29.88
CA ALA A 165 0.51 13.53 29.94
C ALA A 165 1.16 14.73 30.64
N GLU A 166 1.62 14.50 31.86
CA GLU A 166 2.49 15.36 32.69
C GLU A 166 2.56 16.86 32.30
N GLY A 167 1.46 17.57 32.53
CA GLY A 167 1.49 18.99 32.92
C GLY A 167 1.84 20.03 31.85
N LYS A 168 2.01 19.70 30.56
CA LYS A 168 2.10 20.73 29.51
C LYS A 168 1.23 20.39 28.30
N ALA A 169 0.07 21.04 28.25
CA ALA A 169 -0.86 20.98 27.12
C ALA A 169 -0.18 21.50 25.84
N GLN A 170 0.11 20.61 24.91
CA GLN A 170 0.48 21.00 23.55
C GLN A 170 -0.62 20.51 22.59
N HIS A 171 -1.32 21.47 21.99
CA HIS A 171 -2.36 21.22 20.98
C HIS A 171 -1.72 20.68 19.69
N VAL A 172 -1.91 19.40 19.40
CA VAL A 172 -1.59 18.85 18.07
C VAL A 172 -2.86 18.86 17.22
N LYS A 173 -2.89 19.75 16.22
CA LYS A 173 -3.97 19.79 15.21
C LYS A 173 -3.79 18.61 14.25
N ILE A 174 -4.68 17.61 14.32
CA ILE A 174 -4.73 16.55 13.32
C ILE A 174 -5.48 17.09 12.09
N SER A 175 -4.77 17.29 10.99
CA SER A 175 -5.39 17.71 9.71
C SER A 175 -6.03 16.51 9.02
N TYR A 176 -7.36 16.47 8.95
CA TYR A 176 -8.05 15.54 8.07
C TYR A 176 -7.74 15.91 6.60
N SER A 177 -7.28 14.96 5.80
CA SER A 177 -7.06 15.20 4.37
C SER A 177 -8.41 15.46 3.67
N ARG A 178 -8.45 16.47 2.79
CA ARG A 178 -9.62 16.77 1.93
C ARG A 178 -9.94 15.63 0.94
N ASN A 179 -9.02 14.67 0.77
CA ASN A 179 -9.19 13.59 -0.19
C ASN A 179 -10.20 12.54 0.32
N ILE A 180 -11.30 12.36 -0.43
CA ILE A 180 -12.33 11.36 -0.15
C ILE A 180 -11.90 10.02 -0.81
N PRO A 181 -11.68 8.95 -0.02
CA PRO A 181 -11.27 7.65 -0.55
C PRO A 181 -12.34 7.05 -1.46
N MET A 182 -11.92 6.32 -2.51
CA MET A 182 -12.84 5.77 -3.52
C MET A 182 -13.94 4.87 -2.94
N SER A 183 -13.63 4.06 -1.91
CA SER A 183 -14.63 3.22 -1.25
C SER A 183 -15.76 4.04 -0.61
N MET A 184 -15.43 5.18 0.00
CA MET A 184 -16.41 6.08 0.58
C MET A 184 -17.22 6.79 -0.52
N ARG A 185 -16.58 7.13 -1.63
CA ARG A 185 -17.28 7.72 -2.79
C ARG A 185 -18.39 6.83 -3.32
N ILE A 186 -18.10 5.54 -3.49
CA ILE A 186 -19.08 4.55 -3.97
C ILE A 186 -20.24 4.43 -2.98
N ARG A 187 -19.96 4.38 -1.67
CA ARG A 187 -20.99 4.29 -0.63
C ARG A 187 -21.94 5.50 -0.61
N VAL A 188 -21.42 6.70 -0.85
CA VAL A 188 -22.24 7.92 -0.92
C VAL A 188 -23.13 7.90 -2.16
N LEU A 189 -22.60 7.51 -3.31
CA LEU A 189 -23.37 7.38 -4.55
C LEU A 189 -24.49 6.33 -4.42
N ASP A 190 -24.17 5.18 -3.83
CA ASP A 190 -25.12 4.09 -3.62
C ASP A 190 -26.27 4.53 -2.68
N ARG A 191 -25.94 5.16 -1.55
CA ARG A 191 -26.92 5.76 -0.62
C ARG A 191 -27.83 6.76 -1.32
N ASP A 192 -27.26 7.60 -2.18
CA ASP A 192 -28.00 8.65 -2.90
C ASP A 192 -28.67 8.11 -4.18
N ASN A 193 -28.73 6.79 -4.38
CA ASN A 193 -29.32 6.12 -5.55
C ASN A 193 -28.76 6.63 -6.90
N PHE A 194 -27.48 6.99 -6.92
CA PHE A 194 -26.80 7.59 -8.08
C PHE A 194 -27.57 8.79 -8.65
N ARG A 195 -28.17 9.60 -7.77
CA ARG A 195 -28.94 10.81 -8.11
C ARG A 195 -28.38 12.01 -7.36
N CYS A 196 -28.51 13.18 -7.97
CA CYS A 196 -28.23 14.43 -7.30
C CYS A 196 -29.28 14.68 -6.19
N VAL A 197 -28.85 14.91 -4.96
CA VAL A 197 -29.76 15.11 -3.82
C VAL A 197 -30.58 16.41 -3.92
N PHE A 198 -30.14 17.39 -4.71
CA PHE A 198 -30.84 18.67 -4.87
C PHE A 198 -31.87 18.66 -6.01
N CYS A 199 -31.51 18.10 -7.17
CA CYS A 199 -32.35 18.16 -8.37
C CYS A 199 -32.95 16.81 -8.80
N GLY A 200 -32.54 15.71 -8.17
CA GLY A 200 -33.01 14.35 -8.50
C GLY A 200 -32.47 13.76 -9.81
N ARG A 201 -31.73 14.54 -10.61
CA ARG A 201 -31.16 14.10 -11.89
C ARG A 201 -30.10 13.03 -11.67
N SER A 202 -30.07 12.05 -12.57
CA SER A 202 -29.06 10.99 -12.62
C SER A 202 -28.59 10.76 -14.05
N PRO A 203 -27.40 10.14 -14.22
CA PRO A 203 -26.95 9.65 -15.52
C PRO A 203 -27.94 8.70 -16.22
N ALA A 204 -28.86 8.08 -15.46
CA ALA A 204 -29.90 7.22 -16.00
C ALA A 204 -31.13 7.98 -16.52
N THR A 205 -31.39 9.19 -16.01
CA THR A 205 -32.54 10.01 -16.42
C THR A 205 -32.17 11.03 -17.50
N ASP A 206 -30.96 11.59 -17.43
CA ASP A 206 -30.48 12.61 -18.37
C ASP A 206 -29.07 12.24 -18.88
N LEU A 207 -28.93 12.15 -20.20
CA LEU A 207 -27.67 11.81 -20.85
C LEU A 207 -26.65 12.96 -20.72
N GLY A 208 -25.44 12.64 -20.24
CA GLY A 208 -24.33 13.60 -20.13
C GLY A 208 -24.13 14.22 -18.74
N ILE A 209 -24.96 13.86 -17.75
CA ILE A 209 -24.81 14.36 -16.38
C ILE A 209 -23.63 13.70 -15.65
N LYS A 210 -22.77 14.54 -15.08
CA LYS A 210 -21.69 14.13 -14.17
C LYS A 210 -22.08 14.39 -12.73
N LEU A 211 -21.96 13.35 -11.90
CA LEU A 211 -22.16 13.44 -10.46
C LEU A 211 -20.82 13.64 -9.75
N HIS A 212 -20.83 14.53 -8.79
CA HIS A 212 -19.72 14.87 -7.91
C HIS A 212 -20.14 14.61 -6.47
N ILE A 213 -19.15 14.35 -5.62
CA ILE A 213 -19.37 14.15 -4.19
C ILE A 213 -18.75 15.34 -3.49
N ASP A 214 -19.57 16.04 -2.73
CA ASP A 214 -19.24 17.29 -2.06
C ASP A 214 -19.60 17.23 -0.58
N HIS A 215 -18.97 18.08 0.23
CA HIS A 215 -19.28 18.16 1.66
C HIS A 215 -20.52 19.04 1.90
N ILE A 216 -21.45 18.60 2.74
CA ILE A 216 -22.62 19.39 3.16
C ILE A 216 -22.15 20.66 3.88
N VAL A 217 -21.34 20.48 4.93
CA VAL A 217 -20.54 21.54 5.55
C VAL A 217 -19.18 21.56 4.83
N PRO A 218 -18.80 22.67 4.17
CA PRO A 218 -17.53 22.76 3.45
C PRO A 218 -16.32 22.43 4.35
N PHE A 219 -15.32 21.77 3.78
CA PHE A 219 -14.07 21.47 4.48
C PHE A 219 -13.38 22.74 5.02
N SER A 220 -13.47 23.86 4.31
CA SER A 220 -12.95 25.17 4.72
C SER A 220 -13.57 25.69 6.03
N LYS A 221 -14.78 25.23 6.37
CA LYS A 221 -15.52 25.59 7.58
C LYS A 221 -15.47 24.51 8.66
N GLY A 222 -14.55 23.56 8.54
CA GLY A 222 -14.39 22.47 9.51
C GLY A 222 -15.26 21.24 9.24
N GLY A 223 -15.88 21.16 8.06
CA GLY A 223 -16.63 19.97 7.64
C GLY A 223 -15.77 18.72 7.57
N LYS A 224 -16.17 17.66 8.26
CA LYS A 224 -15.45 16.37 8.29
C LYS A 224 -15.74 15.55 7.04
N THR A 225 -14.79 14.73 6.61
CA THR A 225 -15.00 13.74 5.54
C THR A 225 -15.64 12.47 6.11
N THR A 226 -16.92 12.56 6.48
CA THR A 226 -17.73 11.43 6.95
C THR A 226 -18.92 11.22 6.02
N LEU A 227 -19.54 10.04 6.04
CA LEU A 227 -20.65 9.73 5.14
C LEU A 227 -21.82 10.70 5.33
N GLU A 228 -22.08 11.12 6.56
CA GLU A 228 -23.17 12.02 6.94
C GLU A 228 -22.95 13.43 6.42
N ASN A 229 -21.69 13.85 6.29
CA ASN A 229 -21.33 15.17 5.78
C ASN A 229 -20.99 15.14 4.27
N LEU A 230 -21.14 14.00 3.59
CA LEU A 230 -20.94 13.90 2.14
C LEU A 230 -22.29 13.74 1.44
N GLN A 231 -22.42 14.36 0.26
CA GLN A 231 -23.61 14.30 -0.57
C GLN A 231 -23.27 14.24 -2.05
N THR A 232 -24.15 13.62 -2.84
CA THR A 232 -24.04 13.54 -4.29
C THR A 232 -24.71 14.74 -4.96
N LEU A 233 -23.96 15.54 -5.72
CA LEU A 233 -24.46 16.69 -6.48
C LEU A 233 -24.12 16.53 -7.96
N CYS A 234 -25.01 16.93 -8.86
CA CYS A 234 -24.65 17.08 -10.27
C CYS A 234 -23.73 18.30 -10.46
N GLN A 235 -22.99 18.34 -11.57
CA GLN A 235 -22.05 19.42 -11.87
C GLN A 235 -22.67 20.83 -11.70
N GLU A 236 -23.91 21.04 -12.17
CA GLU A 236 -24.60 22.33 -12.05
C GLU A 236 -24.94 22.70 -10.59
N CYS A 237 -25.50 21.76 -9.82
CA CYS A 237 -25.80 21.98 -8.41
C CYS A 237 -24.53 22.16 -7.56
N ASN A 238 -23.47 21.44 -7.91
CA ASN A 238 -22.17 21.54 -7.25
C ASN A 238 -21.54 22.93 -7.46
N LEU A 239 -21.57 23.44 -8.69
CA LEU A 239 -21.12 24.80 -9.01
C LEU A 239 -21.96 25.87 -8.28
N GLY A 240 -23.28 25.68 -8.25
CA GLY A 240 -24.20 26.59 -7.55
C GLY A 240 -24.00 26.64 -6.03
N LYS A 241 -23.58 25.53 -5.42
CA LYS A 241 -23.30 25.45 -3.98
C LYS A 241 -22.01 26.18 -3.61
N SER A 242 -20.91 25.96 -4.34
CA SER A 242 -19.59 26.53 -4.02
C SER A 242 -19.27 26.40 -2.50
N ASP A 243 -18.77 27.46 -1.84
CA ASP A 243 -18.42 27.46 -0.41
C ASP A 243 -19.60 27.75 0.54
N LYS A 244 -20.84 27.74 0.05
CA LYS A 244 -22.03 27.98 0.89
C LYS A 244 -22.46 26.69 1.57
N GLU A 245 -22.85 26.82 2.84
CA GLU A 245 -23.54 25.74 3.55
C GLU A 245 -24.95 25.66 2.99
N ASN A 246 -25.32 24.52 2.43
CA ASN A 246 -26.68 24.07 2.15
C ASN A 246 -27.76 25.10 1.72
N ILE A 247 -27.44 26.12 0.91
CA ILE A 247 -28.42 27.04 0.30
C ILE A 247 -28.66 26.63 -1.16
N GLY A 248 -29.24 25.45 -1.39
CA GLY A 248 -29.20 24.81 -2.71
C GLY A 248 -30.46 24.13 -3.21
N SER A 249 -31.64 24.35 -2.62
CA SER A 249 -32.89 23.80 -3.15
C SER A 249 -33.48 24.63 -4.33
N GLU A 250 -33.04 25.87 -4.53
CA GLU A 250 -33.63 26.79 -5.53
C GLU A 250 -32.84 26.92 -6.84
N ILE A 251 -31.58 26.50 -6.89
CA ILE A 251 -30.67 26.82 -8.02
C ILE A 251 -30.98 26.01 -9.29
N CYS A 252 -31.63 24.85 -9.18
CA CYS A 252 -31.83 23.93 -10.30
C CYS A 252 -33.29 23.71 -10.73
N ARG A 253 -34.28 24.19 -9.97
CA ARG A 253 -35.70 23.96 -10.31
C ARG A 253 -36.22 24.87 -11.43
N GLN A 254 -35.47 25.90 -11.83
CA GLN A 254 -35.94 26.94 -12.76
C GLN A 254 -35.58 26.72 -14.25
N ARG A 255 -35.23 25.49 -14.69
CA ARG A 255 -35.03 25.18 -16.12
C ARG A 255 -35.97 24.08 -16.63
N LYS A 256 -37.21 24.05 -16.13
CA LYS A 256 -38.35 23.43 -16.81
C LYS A 256 -39.21 24.54 -17.41
N THR A 257 -38.80 25.05 -18.55
CA THR A 257 -39.66 25.70 -19.55
C THR A 257 -39.36 25.03 -20.87
#